data_AF-A0A6L9Z3C3-F1
#
_entry.id   AF-A0A6L9Z3C3-F1
#
_cell.length_a   1.000
_cell.length_b   1.000
_cell.length_c   1.000
_cell.angle_alpha   90.00
_cell.angle_beta   90.00
_cell.angle_gamma   90.00
#
_symmetry.space_group_name_H-M   'P 1'
#
loop_
_entity.id
_entity.type
_entity.pdbx_description
1 polymer ?
#
loop_
_entity_poly.entity_id
_entity_poly.type
_entity_poly.pdbx_seq_one_letter_code
_entity_poly.pdbx_strand_id
1 'polypeptide(L)' 'MSITEQTWVRVVVDGKIELEETLPKGYQKTWIAKQKLTVRSGNAGGVLYTVDQQQPKSLGERGAVVQRSFSLAAQ' A
#
# COMPACT_ATOMS: atom_id res chain seq x y z
N MET A 1 3.84 5.43 -1.43
CA MET A 1 4.10 3.97 -1.41
C MET A 1 5.20 3.69 -2.43
N SER A 2 6.19 2.87 -2.06
CA SER A 2 7.27 2.44 -2.95
C SER A 2 7.44 0.92 -2.90
N ILE A 3 7.86 0.34 -4.01
CA ILE A 3 8.05 -1.10 -4.18
C ILE A 3 9.55 -1.42 -4.18
N THR A 4 10.00 -2.23 -3.23
CA THR A 4 11.40 -2.63 -3.06
C THR A 4 11.69 -4.02 -3.64
N GLU A 5 10.65 -4.82 -3.87
CA GLU A 5 10.68 -6.14 -4.50
C GLU A 5 9.42 -6.36 -5.32
N GLN A 6 9.51 -7.13 -6.41
CA GLN A 6 8.34 -7.42 -7.23
C GLN A 6 7.21 -8.05 -6.40
N THR A 7 6.00 -7.53 -6.56
CA THR A 7 4.83 -8.00 -5.82
C THR A 7 3.53 -7.62 -6.52
N TRP A 8 2.53 -8.48 -6.40
CA TRP A 8 1.15 -8.11 -6.74
C TRP A 8 0.60 -7.16 -5.67
N VAL A 9 -0.04 -6.07 -6.09
CA VAL A 9 -0.64 -5.06 -5.23
C VAL A 9 -2.05 -4.73 -5.71
N ARG A 10 -2.98 -4.62 -4.77
CA ARG A 10 -4.29 -3.98 -4.97
C ARG A 10 -4.41 -2.75 -4.08
N VAL A 11 -4.79 -1.62 -4.69
CA VAL A 11 -5.10 -0.37 -3.99
C VAL A 11 -6.57 -0.02 -4.21
N VAL A 12 -7.28 0.19 -3.10
CA VAL A 12 -8.67 0.65 -3.08
C VAL A 12 -8.71 2.02 -2.41
N VAL A 13 -9.21 3.02 -3.14
CA VAL A 13 -9.39 4.40 -2.67
C VAL A 13 -10.89 4.66 -2.55
N ASP A 14 -11.36 4.94 -1.34
CA ASP A 14 -12.76 5.27 -1.06
C ASP A 14 -13.76 4.28 -1.68
N GLY A 15 -13.43 2.98 -1.61
CA GLY A 15 -14.26 1.89 -2.11
C GLY A 15 -14.04 1.53 -3.59
N LYS A 16 -13.28 2.32 -4.35
CA LYS A 16 -12.97 2.05 -5.76
C LYS A 16 -11.59 1.43 -5.93
N ILE A 17 -11.47 0.37 -6.73
CA ILE A 17 -10.18 -0.19 -7.11
C ILE A 17 -9.50 0.78 -8.06
N GLU A 18 -8.34 1.30 -7.66
CA GLU A 18 -7.55 2.23 -8.49
C GLU A 18 -6.29 1.57 -9.07
N LEU A 19 -5.87 0.42 -8.51
CA LEU A 19 -4.76 -0.38 -9.02
C LEU A 19 -4.94 -1.83 -8.58
N GLU A 20 -4.67 -2.78 -9.48
CA GLU A 20 -4.64 -4.22 -9.19
C GLU A 20 -3.68 -4.92 -10.16
N GLU A 21 -2.38 -4.86 -9.89
CA GLU A 21 -1.33 -5.27 -10.83
C GLU A 21 -0.10 -5.85 -10.10
N THR A 22 0.76 -6.57 -10.84
CA THR A 22 2.11 -6.90 -10.35
C THR A 22 3.06 -5.75 -10.65
N LEU A 23 3.60 -5.15 -9.60
CA LEU A 23 4.46 -3.97 -9.70
C LEU A 23 5.94 -4.38 -9.60
N PRO A 24 6.82 -3.80 -10.44
CA PRO A 24 8.25 -4.05 -10.37
C PRO A 24 8.91 -3.26 -9.23
N LYS A 25 10.12 -3.69 -8.83
CA LYS A 25 10.99 -2.93 -7.95
C LYS A 25 11.24 -1.53 -8.52
N GLY A 26 11.22 -0.51 -7.67
CA GLY A 26 11.40 0.89 -8.04
C GLY A 26 10.11 1.64 -8.37
N TYR A 27 8.97 0.94 -8.51
CA TYR A 27 7.68 1.60 -8.65
C TYR A 27 7.37 2.46 -7.42
N GLN A 28 6.92 3.70 -7.63
CA GLN A 28 6.51 4.61 -6.57
C GLN A 28 5.27 5.39 -7.00
N LYS A 29 4.29 5.47 -6.10
CA LYS A 29 3.08 6.27 -6.28
C LYS A 29 2.54 6.76 -4.95
N THR A 30 1.99 7.97 -4.97
CA THR A 30 1.22 8.54 -3.86
C THR A 30 -0.26 8.36 -4.14
N TRP A 31 -1.00 7.96 -3.12
CA TRP A 31 -2.44 7.79 -3.16
C TRP A 31 -3.09 8.74 -2.16
N ILE A 32 -4.19 9.36 -2.55
CA ILE A 32 -4.97 10.27 -1.71
C ILE A 32 -6.38 9.70 -1.63
N ALA A 33 -6.88 9.51 -0.40
CA ALA A 33 -8.23 9.05 -0.13
C ALA A 33 -8.94 10.07 0.75
N LYS A 34 -10.25 10.28 0.54
CA LYS A 34 -11.08 11.16 1.34
C LYS A 34 -11.51 10.52 2.66
N GLN A 35 -11.69 9.20 2.68
CA GLN A 35 -12.19 8.46 3.84
C GLN A 35 -11.30 7.26 4.16
N LYS A 36 -10.99 6.43 3.16
CA LYS A 36 -10.30 5.16 3.40
C LYS A 36 -9.43 4.76 2.21
N LEU A 37 -8.16 4.48 2.51
CA LEU A 37 -7.22 3.83 1.61
C LEU A 37 -6.99 2.39 2.09
N THR A 38 -7.17 1.39 1.23
CA THR A 38 -6.83 0.00 1.54
C THR A 38 -5.78 -0.50 0.55
N VAL A 39 -4.70 -1.07 1.08
CA VAL A 39 -3.62 -1.67 0.30
C VAL A 39 -3.52 -3.14 0.67
N ARG A 40 -3.52 -4.01 -0.34
CA ARG A 40 -3.25 -5.44 -0.20
C ARG A 40 -2.05 -5.82 -1.07
N SER A 41 -1.14 -6.63 -0.56
CA SER A 41 0.03 -7.11 -1.28
C SER A 41 0.18 -8.63 -1.16
N GLY A 42 0.74 -9.27 -2.19
CA GLY A 42 1.12 -10.70 -2.18
C GLY A 42 2.49 -10.99 -1.57
N ASN A 43 3.40 -10.01 -1.60
CA ASN A 43 4.70 -10.00 -0.90
C ASN A 43 4.80 -8.67 -0.14
N ALA A 44 4.28 -8.64 1.09
CA ALA A 44 4.13 -7.42 1.88
C ALA A 44 5.47 -6.79 2.29
N GLY A 45 6.52 -7.60 2.48
CA GLY A 45 7.90 -7.12 2.71
C GLY A 45 8.47 -6.27 1.58
N GLY A 46 7.97 -6.45 0.36
CA GLY A 46 8.34 -5.67 -0.82
C GLY A 46 7.63 -4.32 -0.96
N VAL A 47 6.75 -3.96 -0.02
CA VAL A 47 5.94 -2.74 -0.08
C VAL A 47 6.25 -1.83 1.09
N LEU A 48 6.79 -0.65 0.81
CA LEU A 48 6.98 0.41 1.80
C LEU A 48 5.88 1.47 1.67
N TYR A 49 5.37 1.91 2.82
CA TYR A 49 4.42 3.00 2.92
C TYR A 49 4.80 3.99 4.03
N THR A 50 4.32 5.22 3.87
CA THR A 50 4.38 6.27 4.87
C THR A 50 3.03 6.99 4.88
N VAL A 51 2.63 7.46 6.05
CA VAL A 51 1.47 8.33 6.27
C VAL A 51 2.01 9.59 6.92
N ASP A 52 1.54 10.76 6.50
CA ASP A 52 1.95 12.07 7.04
C ASP A 52 3.46 12.27 7.11
N GLN A 53 4.18 11.81 6.07
CA GLN A 53 5.64 11.95 5.93
C GLN A 53 6.47 11.34 7.06
N GLN A 54 5.90 10.43 7.85
CA GLN A 54 6.64 9.66 8.85
C GLN A 54 7.65 8.69 8.20
N GLN A 55 8.48 8.07 9.03
CA GLN A 55 9.45 7.07 8.57
C GLN A 55 8.73 5.95 7.78
N PRO A 56 9.21 5.59 6.58
CA PRO A 56 8.65 4.49 5.82
C PRO A 56 8.72 3.18 6.59
N LYS A 57 7.65 2.39 6.50
CA LYS A 57 7.56 1.05 7.09
C LYS A 57 7.09 0.03 6.07
N SER A 58 7.51 -1.21 6.28
CA SER A 58 7.00 -2.33 5.50
C SER A 58 5.51 -2.54 5.75
N LEU A 59 4.79 -2.94 4.71
CA LEU A 59 3.39 -3.36 4.82
C LEU A 59 3.25 -4.63 5.69
N GLY A 60 4.27 -5.49 5.67
CA GLY A 60 4.36 -6.71 6.46
C GLY A 60 5.66 -7.48 6.23
N GLU A 61 5.67 -8.77 6.54
CA GLU A 61 6.82 -9.64 6.32
C GLU A 61 7.02 -9.99 4.84
N ARG A 62 8.26 -10.32 4.47
CA ARG A 62 8.58 -10.80 3.12
C ARG A 62 7.82 -12.09 2.81
N GLY A 63 7.21 -12.15 1.62
CA GLY A 63 6.39 -13.26 1.14
C GLY A 63 4.97 -13.34 1.73
N ALA A 64 4.64 -12.51 2.72
CA ALA A 64 3.33 -12.54 3.35
C ALA A 64 2.27 -11.81 2.50
N VAL A 65 1.06 -12.38 2.48
CA VAL A 65 -0.13 -11.71 1.95
C VAL A 65 -0.73 -10.86 3.05
N VAL A 66 -0.70 -9.53 2.91
CA VAL A 66 -1.18 -8.61 3.96
C VAL A 66 -2.11 -7.57 3.36
N GLN A 67 -3.16 -7.24 4.10
CA GLN A 67 -4.05 -6.11 3.86
C GLN A 67 -3.94 -5.10 5.01
N ARG A 68 -3.83 -3.81 4.68
CA ARG A 68 -3.90 -2.69 5.61
C ARG A 68 -4.90 -1.66 5.11
N SER A 69 -5.64 -1.06 6.05
CA SER A 69 -6.52 0.06 5.78
C SER A 69 -6.09 1.26 6.60
N PHE A 70 -6.12 2.42 5.98
CA PHE A 70 -5.84 3.72 6.55
C PHE A 70 -7.10 4.55 6.39
N SER A 71 -7.65 5.05 7.49
CA SER A 71 -8.80 5.95 7.48
C SER A 71 -8.42 7.24 8.17
N LEU A 72 -9.07 8.34 7.78
CA LEU A 72 -9.09 9.50 8.66
C LEU A 72 -9.63 9.03 10.01
N ALA A 73 -8.87 9.26 11.09
CA ALA A 73 -9.41 9.05 12.42
C ALA A 73 -10.69 9.90 12.50
N ALA A 74 -11.81 9.30 12.91
CA ALA A 74 -12.92 10.10 13.38
C ALA A 74 -12.37 10.94 14.53
N GLN A 75 -12.42 12.26 14.39
CA GLN A 75 -12.20 13.17 15.52
C GLN A 75 -13.26 12.92 16.59
#